data_AF-A0A953WZV9-F1
#
_entry.id   AF-A0A953WZV9-F1
#
_cell.length_a   1.000
_cell.length_b   1.000
_cell.length_c   1.000
_cell.angle_alpha   90.00
_cell.angle_beta   90.00
_cell.angle_gamma   90.00
#
_symmetry.space_group_name_H-M   'P 1'
#
loop_
_entity.id
_entity.type
_entity.pdbx_description
1 polymer ?
#
loop_
_entity_poly.entity_id
_entity_poly.type
_entity_poly.pdbx_seq_one_letter_code
_entity_poly.pdbx_strand_id
1 'polypeptide(L)'
;MAIATVTASSGDATDRLLSDVVARLQSESVRIVGALRHVAADGLAGHCDSDLWLLPDGPAARITQQLGPGSHACRMDAGAMEEAAGLASSRLSAQGADLVVLNKFGLSEAEGRGFRAMIAEAVMQGVPV
;
A
#
# COMPACT_ATOMS: atom_id res chain seq x y z
N MET A 1 7.81 -14.11 -14.37
CA MET A 1 7.14 -12.87 -13.91
C MET A 1 5.94 -13.29 -13.08
N ALA A 2 5.99 -13.13 -11.77
CA ALA A 2 4.94 -13.57 -10.85
C ALA A 2 4.21 -12.34 -10.30
N ILE A 3 3.19 -11.89 -11.02
CA ILE A 3 2.23 -10.90 -10.53
C ILE A 3 0.89 -11.60 -10.36
N ALA A 4 0.29 -11.49 -9.18
CA ALA A 4 -1.06 -11.95 -8.91
C ALA A 4 -1.97 -10.76 -8.61
N THR A 5 -3.28 -10.95 -8.82
CA THR A 5 -4.29 -9.96 -8.42
C THR A 5 -5.42 -10.67 -7.71
N VAL A 6 -6.00 -9.99 -6.72
CA VAL A 6 -7.19 -10.45 -6.01
C VAL A 6 -8.29 -9.41 -6.19
N THR A 7 -9.52 -9.88 -6.34
CA THR A 7 -10.70 -9.02 -6.42
C THR A 7 -11.75 -9.54 -5.44
N ALA A 8 -12.49 -8.62 -4.82
CA ALA A 8 -13.58 -8.94 -3.92
C ALA A 8 -14.81 -8.11 -4.29
N SER A 9 -16.00 -8.63 -3.96
CA SER A 9 -17.29 -8.05 -4.33
C SER A 9 -17.69 -6.79 -3.56
N SER A 10 -16.95 -6.44 -2.50
CA SER A 10 -17.19 -5.24 -1.68
C SER A 10 -15.90 -4.47 -1.44
N GLY A 11 -15.98 -3.13 -1.37
CA GLY A 11 -14.83 -2.22 -1.26
C GLY A 11 -13.77 -2.65 -0.23
N ASP A 12 -14.21 -3.00 0.99
CA ASP A 12 -13.28 -3.27 2.09
C ASP A 12 -12.91 -4.76 2.25
N ALA A 13 -13.47 -5.64 1.42
CA ALA A 13 -13.17 -7.08 1.52
C ALA A 13 -11.76 -7.40 1.04
N THR A 14 -11.27 -6.71 0.01
CA THR A 14 -9.89 -6.86 -0.47
C THR A 14 -8.89 -6.40 0.59
N ASP A 15 -9.16 -5.28 1.26
CA ASP A 15 -8.27 -4.71 2.27
C ASP A 15 -8.11 -5.64 3.48
N ARG A 16 -9.23 -6.21 3.95
CA ARG A 16 -9.23 -7.22 5.02
C ARG A 16 -8.51 -8.49 4.59
N LEU A 17 -8.82 -9.02 3.40
CA LEU A 17 -8.17 -10.20 2.87
C LEU A 17 -6.63 -10.04 2.81
N LEU A 18 -6.15 -8.93 2.25
CA LEU A 18 -4.71 -8.68 2.14
C LEU A 18 -4.07 -8.50 3.52
N SER A 19 -4.75 -7.83 4.45
CA SER A 19 -4.26 -7.67 5.83
C SER A 19 -4.14 -9.01 6.55
N ASP A 20 -5.14 -9.88 6.44
CA ASP A 20 -5.15 -11.21 7.05
C ASP A 20 -4.05 -12.11 6.46
N VAL A 21 -3.87 -12.07 5.13
CA VAL A 21 -2.80 -12.80 4.44
C VAL A 21 -1.43 -12.34 4.91
N VAL A 22 -1.20 -11.03 4.97
CA VAL A 22 0.09 -10.47 5.42
C VAL A 22 0.36 -10.83 6.87
N ALA A 23 -0.61 -10.67 7.77
CA ALA A 23 -0.46 -11.03 9.18
C ALA A 23 -0.11 -12.52 9.35
N ARG A 24 -0.78 -13.40 8.60
CA ARG A 24 -0.47 -14.83 8.60
C ARG A 24 0.94 -15.11 8.11
N LEU A 25 1.32 -14.60 6.94
CA LEU A 25 2.63 -14.88 6.35
C LEU A 25 3.77 -14.30 7.20
N GLN A 26 3.58 -13.14 7.83
CA GLN A 26 4.54 -12.60 8.80
C GLN A 26 4.70 -13.51 10.03
N SER A 27 3.62 -14.12 10.53
CA SER A 27 3.70 -15.11 11.62
C SER A 27 4.48 -16.36 11.24
N GLU A 28 4.56 -16.65 9.94
CA GLU A 28 5.35 -17.73 9.35
C GLU A 28 6.78 -17.27 8.96
N SER A 29 7.21 -16.08 9.41
CA SER A 29 8.52 -15.46 9.14
C SER A 29 8.79 -15.10 7.68
N VAL A 30 7.76 -14.97 6.84
CA VAL A 30 7.90 -14.49 5.46
C VAL A 30 8.19 -12.99 5.48
N ARG A 31 9.22 -12.56 4.75
CA ARG A 31 9.58 -11.14 4.65
C ARG A 31 8.71 -10.46 3.61
N ILE A 32 7.85 -9.55 4.07
CA ILE A 32 6.89 -8.85 3.22
C ILE A 32 7.17 -7.36 3.25
N VAL A 33 7.24 -6.76 2.07
CA VAL A 33 7.40 -5.31 1.88
C VAL A 33 6.25 -4.79 1.03
N GLY A 34 5.87 -3.52 1.19
CA GLY A 34 4.80 -2.90 0.40
C GLY A 34 3.93 -2.01 1.25
N ALA A 35 2.66 -1.90 0.87
CA ALA A 35 1.72 -0.97 1.50
C ALA A 35 0.30 -1.50 1.44
N LEU A 36 -0.35 -1.57 2.61
CA LEU A 36 -1.77 -1.90 2.75
C LEU A 36 -2.56 -0.67 3.20
N ARG A 37 -3.87 -0.64 2.98
CA ARG A 37 -4.72 0.37 3.64
C ARG A 37 -4.64 0.15 5.15
N HIS A 38 -4.38 1.22 5.90
CA HIS A 38 -4.45 1.21 7.36
C HIS A 38 -5.86 1.59 7.80
N VAL A 39 -6.49 0.73 8.59
CA VAL A 39 -7.76 1.03 9.25
C VAL A 39 -7.41 1.51 10.66
N ALA A 40 -7.72 2.77 10.96
CA ALA A 40 -7.50 3.34 12.29
C ALA A 40 -8.26 2.51 13.35
N ALA A 41 -7.60 2.25 14.49
CA ALA A 41 -8.12 1.38 15.54
C ALA A 41 -9.45 1.86 16.18
N ASP A 42 -9.77 3.14 16.03
CA ASP A 42 -11.01 3.75 16.53
C ASP A 42 -12.18 3.65 15.54
N GLY A 43 -11.94 3.24 14.29
CA GLY A 43 -12.96 3.24 13.23
C GLY A 43 -13.52 4.62 12.90
N LEU A 44 -12.92 5.70 13.42
CA LEU A 44 -13.38 7.08 13.28
C LEU A 44 -12.70 7.81 12.11
N ALA A 45 -11.88 7.12 11.31
CA ALA A 45 -11.36 7.67 10.08
C ALA A 45 -12.54 8.18 9.25
N GLY A 46 -12.65 9.51 9.11
CA GLY A 46 -13.67 10.11 8.26
C GLY A 46 -13.55 9.52 6.87
N HIS A 47 -14.64 9.52 6.11
CA HIS A 47 -14.75 9.01 4.71
C HIS A 47 -13.64 9.50 3.74
N CYS A 48 -12.84 10.45 4.20
CA CYS A 48 -11.93 11.31 3.49
C CYS A 48 -10.45 11.07 3.88
N ASP A 49 -10.20 10.34 4.98
CA ASP A 49 -8.87 10.06 5.51
C ASP A 49 -8.47 8.64 5.14
N SER A 50 -7.49 8.51 4.25
CA SER A 50 -6.89 7.23 3.88
C SER A 50 -5.41 7.23 4.25
N ASP A 51 -5.04 6.22 5.03
CA ASP A 51 -3.68 5.94 5.46
C ASP A 51 -3.19 4.65 4.82
N LEU A 52 -1.91 4.57 4.51
CA LEU A 52 -1.22 3.34 4.13
C LEU A 52 -0.37 2.84 5.30
N TRP A 53 -0.52 1.58 5.67
CA TRP A 53 0.41 0.88 6.53
C TRP A 53 1.57 0.36 5.70
N LEU A 54 2.77 0.91 5.92
CA LEU A 54 3.97 0.47 5.22
C LEU A 54 4.53 -0.79 5.85
N LEU A 55 4.59 -1.87 5.08
CA LEU A 55 5.08 -3.16 5.55
C LEU A 55 6.61 -3.14 5.73
N PRO A 56 7.14 -3.92 6.70
CA PRO A 56 6.41 -4.87 7.55
C PRO A 56 5.75 -4.25 8.80
N ASP A 57 6.22 -3.11 9.27
CA ASP A 57 6.06 -2.65 10.66
C ASP A 57 5.66 -1.17 10.82
N GLY A 58 5.12 -0.58 9.76
CA GLY A 58 4.77 0.83 9.69
C GLY A 58 5.91 1.67 9.12
N PRO A 59 5.85 3.00 9.16
CA PRO A 59 4.79 3.80 9.76
C PRO A 59 3.49 3.76 8.95
N ALA A 60 2.43 4.29 9.53
CA ALA A 60 1.25 4.71 8.77
C ALA A 60 1.57 6.01 8.02
N ALA A 61 1.23 6.08 6.73
CA ALA A 61 1.43 7.24 5.87
C ALA A 61 0.07 7.78 5.40
N ARG A 62 -0.27 9.02 5.79
CA ARG A 62 -1.47 9.71 5.32
C ARG A 62 -1.30 10.08 3.85
N ILE A 63 -2.12 9.50 2.97
CA ILE A 63 -2.06 9.74 1.52
C ILE A 63 -3.19 10.65 1.01
N THR A 64 -3.89 11.32 1.92
CA THR A 64 -5.02 12.20 1.62
C THR A 64 -4.82 13.55 2.27
N GLN A 65 -5.15 14.62 1.55
CA GLN A 65 -5.08 15.99 2.03
C GLN A 65 -6.47 16.61 2.13
N GLN A 66 -6.67 17.41 3.18
CA GLN A 66 -7.85 18.27 3.31
C GLN A 66 -7.68 19.51 2.41
N LEU A 67 -8.72 19.87 1.65
CA LEU A 67 -8.70 21.02 0.74
C LEU A 67 -9.18 22.32 1.41
N GLY A 68 -9.43 22.30 2.71
CA GLY A 68 -9.88 23.44 3.50
C GLY A 68 -11.40 23.48 3.76
N PRO A 69 -11.86 24.49 4.53
CA PRO A 69 -13.26 24.61 4.94
C PRO A 69 -14.22 24.70 3.75
N GLY A 70 -15.28 23.88 3.76
CA GLY A 70 -16.29 23.84 2.70
C GLY A 70 -16.03 22.80 1.59
N SER A 71 -14.91 22.08 1.61
CA SER A 71 -14.72 20.94 0.71
C SER A 71 -15.47 19.71 1.21
N HIS A 72 -16.28 19.11 0.35
CA HIS A 72 -16.93 17.82 0.59
C HIS A 72 -16.10 16.62 0.12
N ALA A 73 -14.90 16.87 -0.43
CA ALA A 73 -14.01 15.84 -0.95
C ALA A 73 -12.57 16.05 -0.46
N CYS A 74 -11.88 14.94 -0.23
CA CYS A 74 -10.45 14.91 -0.02
C CYS A 74 -9.76 14.55 -1.33
N ARG A 75 -8.55 15.06 -1.50
CA ARG A 75 -7.73 14.73 -2.66
C ARG A 75 -6.63 13.80 -2.22
N MET A 76 -6.27 12.88 -3.11
CA MET A 76 -5.03 12.14 -2.99
C MET A 76 -3.86 13.13 -2.91
N ASP A 77 -3.05 13.00 -1.86
CA ASP A 77 -1.80 13.72 -1.74
C ASP A 77 -0.74 12.97 -2.56
N ALA A 78 -0.39 13.52 -3.70
CA ALA A 78 0.57 12.90 -4.60
C ALA A 78 1.98 12.87 -3.99
N GLY A 79 2.36 13.89 -3.21
CA GLY A 79 3.66 13.92 -2.54
C GLY A 79 3.77 12.82 -1.50
N ALA A 80 2.75 12.70 -0.64
CA ALA A 80 2.73 11.65 0.37
C ALA A 80 2.68 10.24 -0.24
N MET A 81 2.00 10.05 -1.37
CA MET A 81 2.01 8.78 -2.10
C MET A 81 3.41 8.44 -2.64
N GLU A 82 4.12 9.40 -3.24
CA GLU A 82 5.50 9.20 -3.72
C GLU A 82 6.47 8.93 -2.57
N GLU A 83 6.34 9.62 -1.44
CA GLU A 83 7.14 9.37 -0.24
C GLU A 83 6.93 7.96 0.30
N ALA A 84 5.66 7.53 0.39
CA ALA A 84 5.30 6.17 0.79
C ALA A 84 5.88 5.11 -0.16
N ALA A 85 5.77 5.33 -1.47
CA ALA A 85 6.32 4.43 -2.48
C ALA A 85 7.86 4.39 -2.44
N GLY A 86 8.52 5.53 -2.24
CA GLY A 86 9.96 5.63 -2.09
C GLY A 86 10.47 4.90 -0.85
N LEU A 87 9.79 5.05 0.29
CA LEU A 87 10.13 4.32 1.51
C LEU A 87 9.95 2.81 1.32
N ALA A 88 8.83 2.35 0.75
CA ALA A 88 8.62 0.93 0.48
C ALA A 88 9.66 0.36 -0.50
N SER A 89 10.03 1.11 -1.54
CA SER A 89 11.07 0.71 -2.50
C SER A 89 12.43 0.60 -1.81
N SER A 90 12.81 1.59 -0.99
CA SER A 90 14.08 1.55 -0.25
C SER A 90 14.19 0.34 0.68
N ARG A 91 13.07 -0.09 1.29
CA ARG A 91 13.03 -1.33 2.10
C ARG A 91 13.26 -2.56 1.25
N LEU A 92 12.60 -2.64 0.09
CA LEU A 92 12.81 -3.72 -0.86
C LEU A 92 14.29 -3.80 -1.26
N SER A 93 14.90 -2.69 -1.66
CA SER A 93 16.30 -2.68 -2.09
C SER A 93 17.27 -3.00 -0.94
N ALA A 94 17.02 -2.50 0.27
CA ALA A 94 17.96 -2.64 1.39
C ALA A 94 17.87 -3.98 2.13
N GLN A 95 16.66 -4.53 2.25
CA GLN A 95 16.39 -5.70 3.11
C GLN A 95 15.99 -6.94 2.29
N GLY A 96 15.62 -6.74 1.02
CA GLY A 96 14.97 -7.75 0.20
C GLY A 96 13.54 -8.04 0.68
N ALA A 97 12.85 -8.89 -0.07
CA ALA A 97 11.54 -9.42 0.32
C ALA A 97 11.35 -10.81 -0.30
N ASP A 98 10.52 -11.62 0.35
CA ASP A 98 10.03 -12.88 -0.21
C ASP A 98 8.72 -12.64 -0.99
N LEU A 99 7.99 -11.57 -0.67
CA LEU A 99 6.76 -11.13 -1.32
C LEU A 99 6.60 -9.61 -1.21
N VAL A 100 6.16 -8.97 -2.29
CA VAL A 100 5.63 -7.60 -2.24
C VAL A 100 4.10 -7.65 -2.20
N VAL A 101 3.48 -6.86 -1.33
CA VAL A 101 2.01 -6.75 -1.28
C VAL A 101 1.58 -5.29 -1.34
N LEU A 102 0.68 -4.98 -2.27
CA LEU A 102 0.13 -3.63 -2.47
C LEU A 102 -1.39 -3.66 -2.41
N ASN A 103 -1.98 -2.66 -1.75
CA ASN A 103 -3.43 -2.55 -1.61
C ASN A 103 -4.15 -2.42 -2.96
N LYS A 104 -3.67 -1.52 -3.83
CA LYS A 104 -4.31 -1.20 -5.10
C LYS A 104 -3.31 -0.68 -6.12
N PHE A 105 -3.50 -1.07 -7.37
CA PHE A 105 -2.96 -0.39 -8.54
C PHE A 105 -4.04 0.55 -9.10
N GLY A 106 -3.78 1.86 -9.09
CA GLY A 106 -4.74 2.89 -9.46
C GLY A 106 -4.29 3.71 -10.66
N LEU A 107 -4.96 4.86 -10.82
CA LEU A 107 -4.66 5.81 -11.90
C LEU A 107 -3.22 6.36 -11.80
N SER A 108 -2.73 6.64 -10.59
CA SER A 108 -1.36 7.11 -10.39
C SER A 108 -0.34 6.12 -10.94
N GLU A 109 -0.47 4.84 -10.62
CA GLU A 109 0.44 3.80 -11.09
C GLU A 109 0.31 3.57 -12.60
N ALA A 110 -0.90 3.65 -13.16
CA ALA A 110 -1.13 3.58 -14.60
C ALA A 110 -0.45 4.73 -15.36
N GLU A 111 -0.34 5.91 -14.74
CA GLU A 111 0.38 7.07 -15.26
C GLU A 111 1.88 7.05 -14.92
N GLY A 112 2.37 5.96 -14.34
CA GLY A 112 3.79 5.74 -14.10
C GLY A 112 4.31 6.24 -12.75
N ARG A 113 3.42 6.62 -11.82
CA ARG A 113 3.72 7.17 -10.49
C ARG A 113 3.48 6.15 -9.37
N GLY A 114 3.64 6.57 -8.12
CA GLY A 114 3.37 5.77 -6.93
C GLY A 114 4.17 4.47 -6.90
N PHE A 115 3.52 3.35 -6.62
CA PHE A 115 4.20 2.07 -6.46
C PHE A 115 4.65 1.40 -7.77
N ARG A 116 4.41 2.02 -8.94
CA ARG A 116 4.80 1.46 -10.24
C ARG A 116 6.31 1.19 -10.35
N ALA A 117 7.15 2.02 -9.74
CA ALA A 117 8.60 1.80 -9.73
C ALA A 117 8.97 0.56 -8.89
N MET A 118 8.38 0.44 -7.70
CA MET A 118 8.57 -0.69 -6.80
C MET A 118 8.13 -2.02 -7.42
N ILE A 119 6.97 -2.05 -8.10
CA ILE A 119 6.48 -3.26 -8.79
C ILE A 119 7.50 -3.72 -9.84
N ALA A 120 8.03 -2.78 -10.62
CA ALA A 120 9.04 -3.10 -11.63
C ALA A 120 10.33 -3.62 -10.99
N GLU A 121 10.80 -3.00 -9.91
CA GLU A 121 11.97 -3.43 -9.16
C GLU A 121 11.81 -4.85 -8.61
N ALA A 122 10.68 -5.14 -7.95
CA ALA A 122 10.38 -6.47 -7.41
C ALA A 122 10.41 -7.54 -8.51
N VAL A 123 9.74 -7.28 -9.63
CA VAL A 123 9.73 -8.19 -10.78
C VAL A 123 11.13 -8.43 -11.34
N MET A 124 11.96 -7.38 -11.44
CA MET A 124 13.35 -7.50 -11.90
C MET A 124 14.23 -8.31 -10.95
N GLN A 125 13.95 -8.23 -9.64
CA GLN A 125 14.63 -9.04 -8.61
C GLN A 125 14.08 -10.46 -8.50
N GLY A 126 13.04 -10.81 -9.26
CA GLY A 126 12.37 -12.12 -9.17
C GLY A 126 11.49 -12.28 -7.92
N VAL A 127 11.19 -11.19 -7.22
CA VAL A 127 10.30 -11.17 -6.07
C VAL A 127 8.85 -11.12 -6.56
N PRO A 128 7.97 -12.03 -6.10
CA PRO A 128 6.56 -12.01 -6.48
C PRO A 128 5.84 -10.76 -5.93
N VAL A 129 4.83 -10.31 -6.67
CA VAL A 129 3.96 -9.17 -6.33
C VAL A 129 2.50 -9.62 -6.34
#